data_AF-A0A1Y5HV78-F1
#
_entry.id   AF-A0A1Y5HV78-F1
#
_cell.length_a   1.000
_cell.length_b   1.000
_cell.length_c   1.000
_cell.angle_alpha   90.00
_cell.angle_beta   90.00
_cell.angle_gamma   90.00
#
_symmetry.space_group_name_H-M   'P 1'
#
loop_
_entity.id
_entity.type
_entity.pdbx_description
1 polymer ?
#
loop_
_entity_poly.entity_id
_entity_poly.type
_entity_poly.pdbx_seq_one_letter_code
_entity_poly.pdbx_strand_id
1 'polypeptide(L)'
;MELSPREKDKLLIYMAGELAEKRRARGVKLNYPECIAIISSFIVEGARDGRTVADLMNAGRNVISRDEVMDGVESMIHDVQVEATFPDG
;
A
#
# COMPACT_ATOMS: atom_id res chain seq x y z
N MET A 1 12.25 -20.82 -6.11
CA MET A 1 10.89 -20.34 -6.43
C MET A 1 10.86 -19.96 -7.89
N GLU A 2 9.85 -20.40 -8.63
CA GLU A 2 9.61 -19.99 -10.02
C GLU A 2 8.59 -18.85 -10.02
N LEU A 3 9.05 -17.65 -9.66
CA LEU A 3 8.19 -16.48 -9.55
C LEU A 3 7.83 -15.96 -10.94
N SER A 4 6.53 -15.86 -11.20
CA SER A 4 5.98 -15.12 -12.33
C SER A 4 6.39 -13.64 -12.28
N PRO A 5 6.39 -12.92 -13.41
CA PRO A 5 6.66 -11.47 -13.41
C PRO A 5 5.78 -10.70 -12.43
N ARG A 6 4.49 -11.04 -12.36
CA ARG A 6 3.52 -10.42 -11.45
C ARG A 6 3.85 -10.63 -9.97
N GLU A 7 4.34 -11.81 -9.59
CA GLU A 7 4.78 -12.05 -8.21
C GLU A 7 6.04 -11.23 -7.87
N LYS A 8 6.96 -11.06 -8.83
CA LYS A 8 8.12 -10.17 -8.64
C LYS A 8 7.70 -8.72 -8.48
N ASP A 9 6.72 -8.25 -9.24
CA ASP A 9 6.19 -6.89 -9.11
C ASP A 9 5.57 -6.65 -7.73
N LYS A 10 4.84 -7.64 -7.19
CA LYS A 10 4.30 -7.57 -5.82
C LYS A 10 5.42 -7.50 -4.76
N LEU A 11 6.54 -8.19 -4.97
CA LEU A 11 7.71 -8.06 -4.08
C LEU A 11 8.32 -6.65 -4.13
N LEU A 12 8.32 -6.00 -5.29
CA LEU A 12 8.76 -4.60 -5.41
C LEU A 12 7.81 -3.64 -4.68
N ILE A 13 6.50 -3.87 -4.74
CA ILE A 13 5.51 -3.11 -3.97
C ILE A 13 5.77 -3.24 -2.47
N TYR A 14 5.96 -4.47 -1.99
CA TYR A 14 6.28 -4.72 -0.58
C TYR A 14 7.57 -4.00 -0.17
N MET A 15 8.64 -4.12 -0.96
CA MET A 15 9.91 -3.45 -0.69
C MET A 15 9.80 -1.92 -0.66
N ALA A 16 9.01 -1.35 -1.57
CA ALA A 16 8.74 0.10 -1.59
C ALA A 16 7.93 0.54 -0.36
N GLY A 17 6.91 -0.24 0.03
CA GLY A 17 6.10 0.02 1.22
C GLY A 17 6.92 -0.04 2.50
N GLU A 18 7.75 -1.07 2.65
CA GLU A 18 8.66 -1.23 3.80
C GLU A 18 9.70 -0.10 3.88
N LEU A 19 10.24 0.35 2.75
CA LEU A 19 11.14 1.50 2.69
C LEU A 19 10.43 2.79 3.12
N ALA A 20 9.19 2.99 2.66
CA ALA A 20 8.35 4.14 3.01
C ALA A 20 7.97 4.13 4.50
N GLU A 21 7.57 3.00 5.06
CA GLU A 21 7.28 2.86 6.51
C GLU A 21 8.52 3.18 7.36
N LYS A 22 9.71 2.73 6.94
CA LYS A 22 10.96 3.11 7.63
C LYS A 22 11.23 4.61 7.58
N ARG A 23 10.83 5.32 6.52
CA ARG A 23 10.94 6.79 6.42
C ARG A 23 9.91 7.46 7.34
N ARG A 24 8.65 7.02 7.29
CA ARG A 24 7.55 7.45 8.17
C ARG A 24 7.91 7.32 9.65
N ALA A 25 8.47 6.17 10.04
CA ALA A 25 8.89 5.90 11.42
C ALA A 25 10.01 6.83 11.94
N ARG A 26 10.78 7.46 11.03
CA ARG A 26 11.77 8.50 11.39
C ARG A 26 11.19 9.92 11.37
N GLY A 27 9.88 10.06 11.17
CA GLY A 27 9.18 11.35 11.09
C GLY A 27 9.32 12.05 9.74
N VAL A 28 9.76 11.36 8.68
CA VAL A 28 9.82 11.93 7.33
C VAL A 28 8.41 11.92 6.74
N LYS A 29 7.93 13.09 6.29
CA LYS A 29 6.67 13.21 5.55
C LYS A 29 6.73 12.44 4.24
N LEU A 30 5.69 11.66 3.98
CA LEU A 30 5.60 10.78 2.83
C LEU A 30 5.34 11.59 1.55
N ASN A 31 6.01 11.21 0.47
CA ASN A 31 5.71 11.68 -0.87
C ASN A 31 4.65 10.80 -1.56
N TYR A 32 4.25 11.17 -2.78
CA TYR A 32 3.24 10.44 -3.55
C TYR A 32 3.53 8.94 -3.72
N PRO A 33 4.68 8.50 -4.30
CA PRO A 33 4.90 7.07 -4.52
C PRO A 33 5.04 6.27 -3.21
N GLU A 34 5.53 6.89 -2.13
CA GLU A 34 5.58 6.26 -0.81
C GLU A 34 4.17 5.98 -0.26
N CYS A 35 3.24 6.93 -0.41
CA CYS A 35 1.85 6.73 -0.01
C CYS A 35 1.19 5.58 -0.79
N ILE A 36 1.39 5.57 -2.12
CA ILE A 36 0.87 4.49 -2.98
C ILE A 36 1.45 3.13 -2.55
N ALA A 37 2.74 3.07 -2.26
CA ALA A 37 3.41 1.83 -1.88
C ALA A 37 2.91 1.29 -0.53
N ILE A 38 2.75 2.15 0.49
CA ILE A 38 2.21 1.76 1.80
C ILE A 38 0.79 1.21 1.66
N ILE A 39 -0.10 1.95 0.99
CA ILE A 39 -1.51 1.55 0.82
C ILE A 39 -1.60 0.25 0.01
N SER A 40 -0.80 0.13 -1.05
CA SER A 40 -0.79 -1.08 -1.89
C SER A 40 -0.30 -2.29 -1.11
N SER A 41 0.79 -2.14 -0.33
CA SER A 41 1.33 -3.21 0.53
C SER A 41 0.29 -3.63 1.57
N PHE A 42 -0.37 -2.68 2.22
CA PHE A 42 -1.44 -2.95 3.19
C PHE A 42 -2.59 -3.77 2.59
N ILE A 43 -3.02 -3.46 1.37
CA ILE A 43 -4.11 -4.21 0.70
C ILE A 43 -3.64 -5.62 0.34
N VAL A 44 -2.42 -5.78 -0.18
CA VAL A 44 -1.88 -7.09 -0.57
C VAL A 44 -1.76 -8.02 0.64
N GLU A 45 -1.21 -7.52 1.75
CA GLU A 45 -1.11 -8.29 3.00
C GLU A 45 -2.48 -8.56 3.61
N GLY A 46 -3.39 -7.59 3.58
CA GLY A 46 -4.76 -7.79 4.08
C GLY A 46 -5.54 -8.86 3.29
N ALA A 47 -5.34 -8.93 1.97
CA ALA A 47 -5.90 -10.01 1.17
C ALA A 47 -5.29 -11.36 1.55
N ARG A 48 -3.98 -11.40 1.83
CA ARG A 48 -3.28 -12.59 2.31
C ARG A 48 -3.79 -13.08 3.66
N ASP A 49 -4.20 -12.16 4.54
CA ASP A 49 -4.84 -12.42 5.83
C ASP A 49 -6.30 -12.91 5.71
N GLY A 50 -6.85 -12.94 4.49
CA GLY A 50 -8.21 -13.39 4.22
C GLY A 50 -9.28 -12.35 4.52
N ARG A 51 -8.91 -11.07 4.60
CA ARG A 51 -9.87 -9.97 4.72
C ARG A 51 -10.66 -9.83 3.42
N THR A 52 -11.89 -9.32 3.52
CA THR A 52 -12.73 -9.13 2.34
C THR A 52 -12.33 -7.89 1.56
N VAL A 53 -12.64 -7.86 0.26
CA VAL A 53 -12.45 -6.67 -0.59
C VAL A 53 -13.09 -5.43 0.02
N ALA A 54 -14.35 -5.55 0.50
CA ALA A 54 -15.08 -4.43 1.08
C ALA A 54 -14.43 -3.90 2.37
N ASP A 55 -13.89 -4.78 3.21
CA ASP A 55 -13.15 -4.39 4.40
C ASP A 55 -11.85 -3.63 4.04
N LEU A 56 -11.09 -4.14 3.06
CA LEU A 56 -9.85 -3.47 2.62
C LEU A 56 -10.10 -2.13 1.91
N MET A 57 -11.19 -1.99 1.15
CA MET A 57 -11.60 -0.70 0.57
C MET A 57 -11.90 0.36 1.65
N ASN A 58 -12.42 -0.07 2.80
CA ASN A 58 -12.69 0.82 3.92
C ASN A 58 -11.42 1.11 4.72
N ALA A 59 -10.69 0.05 5.11
CA ALA A 59 -9.51 0.19 5.94
C ALA A 59 -8.34 0.89 5.24
N GLY A 60 -8.18 0.71 3.93
CA GLY A 60 -7.16 1.37 3.11
C GLY A 60 -7.23 2.90 3.17
N ARG A 61 -8.41 3.47 3.42
CA ARG A 61 -8.61 4.93 3.56
C ARG A 61 -8.07 5.50 4.87
N ASN A 62 -7.76 4.65 5.84
CA ASN A 62 -7.32 5.05 7.18
C ASN A 62 -5.85 4.70 7.45
N VAL A 63 -5.09 4.25 6.44
CA VAL A 63 -3.69 3.79 6.60
C VAL A 63 -2.73 4.96 6.83
N ILE A 64 -2.99 6.10 6.18
CA ILE A 64 -2.15 7.29 6.20
C ILE A 64 -3.03 8.50 6.49
N SER A 65 -2.62 9.31 7.46
CA SER A 65 -3.29 10.58 7.76
C SER A 65 -2.68 11.75 6.96
N ARG A 66 -3.45 12.83 6.81
CA ARG A 66 -3.01 14.03 6.07
C ARG A 66 -1.75 14.67 6.66
N ASP A 67 -1.56 14.54 7.98
CA ASP A 67 -0.37 15.04 8.66
C ASP A 67 0.85 14.12 8.52
N GLU A 68 0.77 13.02 7.78
CA GLU A 68 1.93 12.16 7.50
C GLU A 68 2.51 12.36 6.11
N VAL A 69 1.87 13.16 5.27
CA VAL A 69 2.27 13.39 3.87
C VAL A 69 2.83 14.80 3.66
N MET A 70 3.60 14.98 2.58
CA MET A 70 4.05 16.28 2.10
C MET A 70 2.87 17.10 1.58
N ASP A 71 2.97 18.44 1.67
CA ASP A 71 1.92 19.36 1.22
C ASP A 71 1.52 19.10 -0.24
N GLY A 72 0.22 18.96 -0.48
CA GLY A 72 -0.37 18.73 -1.79
C GLY A 72 -0.56 17.26 -2.13
N VAL A 73 0.20 16.33 -1.52
CA VAL A 73 0.09 14.89 -1.80
C VAL A 73 -1.31 14.36 -1.45
N GLU A 74 -1.94 14.88 -0.40
CA GLU A 74 -3.28 14.51 0.04
C GLU A 74 -4.38 14.81 -0.99
N SER A 75 -4.10 15.70 -1.93
CA SER A 75 -5.01 16.05 -3.03
C SER A 75 -4.71 15.31 -4.33
N MET A 76 -3.54 14.69 -4.44
CA MET A 76 -3.09 13.97 -5.64
C MET A 76 -3.61 12.53 -5.72
N ILE A 77 -3.90 11.91 -4.57
CA ILE A 77 -4.30 10.51 -4.50
C ILE A 77 -5.83 10.43 -4.49
N HIS A 78 -6.43 10.23 -5.66
CA HIS A 78 -7.88 10.06 -5.81
C HIS A 78 -8.33 8.62 -5.59
N ASP A 79 -7.53 7.67 -6.08
CA ASP A 79 -7.73 6.24 -5.90
C ASP A 79 -6.38 5.53 -5.86
N VAL A 80 -6.40 4.31 -5.30
CA VAL A 80 -5.28 3.37 -5.33
C VAL A 80 -5.86 2.03 -5.76
N GLN A 81 -5.37 1.51 -6.89
CA GLN A 81 -5.80 0.23 -7.44
C GLN A 81 -4.65 -0.76 -7.37
N VAL A 82 -4.88 -1.89 -6.73
CA VAL A 82 -3.92 -2.99 -6.63
C VAL A 82 -4.64 -4.32 -6.73
N GLU A 83 -4.10 -5.24 -7.50
CA GLU A 83 -4.64 -6.59 -7.60
C GLU A 83 -3.93 -7.53 -6.61
N ALA A 84 -4.68 -7.97 -5.61
CA ALA A 84 -4.23 -8.97 -4.64
C ALA A 84 -4.91 -10.32 -4.91
N THR A 85 -4.30 -11.40 -4.39
CA THR A 85 -4.85 -12.76 -4.50
C THR A 85 -5.60 -13.04 -3.21
N PHE A 86 -6.92 -13.20 -3.29
CA PHE A 86 -7.76 -13.48 -2.13
C PHE A 86 -7.93 -15.00 -1.96
N PRO A 87 -8.47 -15.48 -0.82
CA PRO A 87 -8.75 -16.91 -0.65
C PRO A 87 -9.64 -17.53 -1.73
N ASP A 88 -10.46 -16.72 -2.41
CA ASP A 88 -11.34 -17.08 -3.52
C ASP A 88 -10.74 -16.84 -4.92
N GLY A 89 -9.53 -16.29 -5.03
CA GLY A 89 -8.82 -16.05 -6.31
C GLY A 89 -8.01 -14.76 -6.34
#